data_AF-A0A1G6HBL5-F1
#
_entry.id   AF-A0A1G6HBL5-F1
#
_cell.length_a   1.000
_cell.length_b   1.000
_cell.length_c   1.000
_cell.angle_alpha   90.00
_cell.angle_beta   90.00
_cell.angle_gamma   90.00
#
_symmetry.space_group_name_H-M   'P 1'
#
loop_
_entity.id
_entity.type
_entity.pdbx_description
1 polymer ?
#
loop_
_entity_poly.entity_id
_entity_poly.type
_entity_poly.pdbx_seq_one_letter_code
_entity_poly.pdbx_strand_id
1 'polypeptide(L)'
;MDRYEAKRALGQLLVVDLGKNGVYLGELLQVQAEPKKPWQGEVRIFSVLALPLFIFHEESIALHKLPVSEGNVITVSSRHLRYRTKQQPVEPFIDSILTALKRRYIDLAASDHVNFRELETLEVYIKTLTTQKRKTTKEKRSPPLLTGPLYIEYTFKISGERFYLCDKDGDLLELSPSSFEYTWLDDEDTMKEGRYIGEGVFLQANGQRYQPNNGATILIDQQQFDPYTIFQKELDPVALQGFEHHLQKFSLTHHDLIHCYNSLLEQIIYHKEGRLLEGVSFLTYQSNQLFVLVQHHFKRILLPGKSRQAIYDRFEFTTDKGKRTIAIFKNPPS
;
A
#
# COMPACT_ATOMS: atom_id res chain seq x y z
N MET A 1 -10.28 41.00 5.94
CA MET A 1 -11.18 40.99 7.10
C MET A 1 -10.67 42.00 8.11
N ASP A 2 -11.51 42.95 8.52
CA ASP A 2 -11.14 43.94 9.53
C ASP A 2 -11.31 43.42 10.97
N ARG A 3 -10.98 44.24 11.98
CA ARG A 3 -11.05 43.85 13.40
C ARG A 3 -12.47 43.59 13.88
N TYR A 4 -13.46 44.28 13.33
CA TYR A 4 -14.87 44.13 13.73
C TYR A 4 -15.48 42.88 13.11
N GLU A 5 -15.21 42.63 11.83
CA GLU A 5 -15.55 41.41 11.12
C GLU A 5 -14.94 40.18 11.82
N ALA A 6 -13.67 40.26 12.22
CA ALA A 6 -12.99 39.17 12.91
C ALA A 6 -13.65 38.79 14.24
N LYS A 7 -14.07 39.80 15.04
CA LYS A 7 -14.78 39.55 16.29
C LYS A 7 -16.14 38.88 16.07
N ARG A 8 -16.83 39.18 14.96
CA ARG A 8 -18.09 38.51 14.59
C ARG A 8 -17.88 37.09 14.07
N ALA A 9 -16.68 36.79 13.57
CA ALA A 9 -16.29 35.48 13.06
C ALA A 9 -15.76 34.52 14.15
N LEU A 10 -15.75 34.91 15.42
CA LEU A 10 -15.37 34.03 16.53
C LEU A 10 -16.26 32.78 16.56
N GLY A 11 -15.64 31.61 16.73
CA GLY A 11 -16.27 30.29 16.65
C GLY A 11 -16.64 29.84 15.23
N GLN A 12 -16.36 30.65 14.19
CA GLN A 12 -16.63 30.28 12.81
C GLN A 12 -15.41 29.65 12.14
N LEU A 13 -15.68 28.78 11.16
CA LEU A 13 -14.67 28.18 10.29
C LEU A 13 -14.20 29.20 9.23
N LEU A 14 -12.92 29.53 9.27
CA LEU A 14 -12.24 30.40 8.34
C LEU A 14 -11.23 29.63 7.49
N VAL A 15 -10.93 30.19 6.32
CA VAL A 15 -9.83 29.73 5.47
C VAL A 15 -8.54 30.35 6.00
N VAL A 16 -7.56 29.50 6.27
CA VAL A 16 -6.21 29.85 6.68
C VAL A 16 -5.26 29.57 5.52
N ASP A 17 -4.83 30.62 4.84
CA ASP A 17 -3.94 30.54 3.69
C ASP A 17 -2.49 30.84 4.11
N LEU A 18 -1.69 29.77 4.25
CA LEU A 18 -0.27 29.87 4.61
C LEU A 18 0.64 29.86 3.36
N GLY A 19 0.08 30.05 2.16
CA GLY A 19 0.80 30.07 0.90
C GLY A 19 1.50 28.74 0.60
N LYS A 20 2.83 28.76 0.52
CA LYS A 20 3.65 27.55 0.24
C LYS A 20 3.47 26.45 1.28
N ASN A 21 2.98 26.80 2.47
CA ASN A 21 2.75 25.89 3.59
C ASN A 21 1.34 25.29 3.60
N GLY A 22 0.57 25.45 2.52
CA GLY A 22 -0.75 24.87 2.35
C GLY A 22 -1.88 25.82 2.76
N VAL A 23 -3.10 25.38 2.47
CA VAL A 23 -4.34 26.10 2.78
C VAL A 23 -5.22 25.20 3.63
N TYR A 24 -5.74 25.73 4.73
CA TYR A 24 -6.45 24.98 5.75
C TYR A 24 -7.80 25.61 6.05
N LEU A 25 -8.67 24.83 6.68
CA LEU A 25 -9.86 25.32 7.33
C LEU A 25 -9.66 25.21 8.84
N GLY A 26 -9.97 26.28 9.57
CA GLY A 26 -9.85 26.28 11.02
C GLY A 26 -10.86 27.19 11.69
N GLU A 27 -11.18 26.86 12.93
CA GLU A 27 -12.10 27.60 13.79
C GLU A 27 -11.37 28.76 14.47
N LEU A 28 -11.87 29.99 14.29
CA LEU A 28 -11.29 31.17 14.96
C LEU A 28 -11.70 31.20 16.44
N LEU A 29 -10.74 30.97 17.34
CA LEU A 29 -10.97 30.92 18.78
C LEU A 29 -10.86 32.29 19.44
N GLN A 30 -9.87 33.08 19.03
CA GLN A 30 -9.58 34.36 19.65
C GLN A 30 -9.06 35.37 18.63
N VAL A 31 -9.35 36.65 18.87
CA VAL A 31 -8.82 37.79 18.10
C VAL A 31 -7.96 38.65 19.02
N GLN A 32 -6.68 38.74 18.70
CA GLN A 32 -5.71 39.60 19.37
C GLN A 32 -5.46 40.85 18.51
N ALA A 33 -5.77 42.03 19.05
CA ALA A 33 -5.70 43.28 18.29
C ALA A 33 -4.94 44.36 19.06
N GLU A 34 -3.61 44.22 19.12
CA GLU A 34 -2.74 45.24 19.72
C GLU A 34 -2.86 46.60 19.02
N PRO A 35 -2.68 47.72 19.75
CA PRO A 35 -2.61 49.05 19.14
C PRO A 35 -1.52 49.11 18.06
N LYS A 36 -1.83 49.72 16.92
CA LYS A 36 -0.88 49.96 15.80
C LYS A 36 -0.31 48.71 15.10
N LYS A 37 -0.77 47.50 15.43
CA LYS A 37 -0.39 46.26 14.72
C LYS A 37 -1.58 45.64 13.96
N PRO A 38 -1.35 44.89 12.86
CA PRO A 38 -2.39 44.07 12.26
C PRO A 38 -2.87 43.05 13.28
N TRP A 39 -4.18 42.79 13.32
CA TRP A 39 -4.74 41.84 14.27
C TRP A 39 -4.30 40.40 13.90
N GLN A 40 -4.25 39.55 14.92
CA GLN A 40 -3.91 38.14 14.82
C GLN A 40 -5.06 37.29 15.35
N GLY A 41 -5.30 36.15 14.73
CA GLY A 41 -6.29 35.17 15.16
C GLY A 41 -5.61 33.92 15.69
N GLU A 42 -6.09 33.42 16.83
CA GLU A 42 -5.82 32.04 17.23
C GLU A 42 -6.83 31.13 16.56
N VAL A 43 -6.34 30.16 15.78
CA VAL A 43 -7.19 29.32 14.94
C VAL A 43 -6.88 27.85 15.20
N ARG A 44 -7.92 27.08 15.51
CA ARG A 44 -7.84 25.61 15.63
C ARG A 44 -8.04 24.97 14.27
N ILE A 45 -7.06 24.23 13.79
CA ILE A 45 -7.12 23.57 12.48
C ILE A 45 -8.08 22.38 12.52
N PHE A 46 -8.95 22.31 11.52
CA PHE A 46 -9.96 21.26 11.35
C PHE A 46 -9.77 20.47 10.06
N SER A 47 -9.40 21.13 8.96
CA SER A 47 -9.36 20.50 7.63
C SER A 47 -8.24 21.07 6.76
N VAL A 48 -7.86 20.33 5.73
CA VAL A 48 -6.87 20.72 4.71
C VAL A 48 -7.62 20.99 3.40
N LEU A 49 -7.53 22.22 2.90
CA LEU A 49 -8.11 22.59 1.60
C LEU A 49 -7.12 22.38 0.45
N ALA A 50 -5.84 22.66 0.69
CA ALA A 50 -4.76 22.42 -0.25
C ALA A 50 -3.48 22.01 0.49
N LEU A 51 -2.86 20.92 0.02
CA LEU A 51 -1.60 20.43 0.55
C LEU A 51 -0.42 21.32 0.10
N PRO A 52 0.60 21.53 0.96
CA PRO A 52 1.81 22.23 0.56
C PRO A 52 2.53 21.49 -0.57
N LEU A 53 2.96 22.20 -1.63
CA LEU A 53 3.61 21.57 -2.77
C LEU A 53 4.93 20.87 -2.41
N PHE A 54 5.65 21.35 -1.39
CA PHE A 54 6.94 20.77 -0.99
C PHE A 54 6.84 19.37 -0.39
N ILE A 55 5.64 18.90 -0.01
CA ILE A 55 5.51 17.53 0.49
C ILE A 55 5.64 16.50 -0.64
N PHE A 56 5.45 16.93 -1.88
CA PHE A 56 5.64 16.12 -3.08
C PHE A 56 7.10 16.28 -3.53
N HIS A 57 7.90 15.27 -3.26
CA HIS A 57 9.24 15.14 -3.83
C HIS A 57 9.21 14.03 -4.88
N GLU A 58 10.11 14.11 -5.85
CA GLU A 58 10.12 13.36 -7.14
C GLU A 58 9.77 11.86 -7.05
N GLU A 59 9.87 11.24 -5.87
CA GLU A 59 9.47 9.85 -5.60
C GLU A 59 8.90 9.59 -4.19
N SER A 60 8.47 10.62 -3.43
CA SER A 60 7.92 10.42 -2.07
C SER A 60 6.97 11.53 -1.62
N ILE A 61 6.01 11.17 -0.75
CA ILE A 61 5.06 12.12 -0.15
C ILE A 61 5.34 12.27 1.34
N ALA A 62 5.91 13.40 1.74
CA ALA A 62 6.31 13.67 3.11
C ALA A 62 5.15 14.27 3.95
N LEU A 63 4.05 13.54 4.12
CA LEU A 63 2.89 14.00 4.93
C LEU A 63 3.26 14.37 6.37
N HIS A 64 4.27 13.73 6.95
CA HIS A 64 4.77 14.05 8.29
C HIS A 64 5.40 15.45 8.38
N LYS A 65 5.76 16.08 7.25
CA LYS A 65 6.27 17.45 7.17
C LYS A 65 5.15 18.49 7.06
N LEU A 66 3.89 18.10 7.18
CA LEU A 66 2.81 19.07 7.28
C LEU A 66 3.07 19.98 8.49
N PRO A 67 3.03 21.31 8.32
CA PRO A 67 3.38 22.26 9.38
C PRO A 67 2.33 22.28 10.50
N VAL A 68 1.13 21.74 10.24
CA VAL A 68 -0.01 21.74 11.15
C VAL A 68 -0.72 20.38 11.09
N SER A 69 -1.27 19.98 12.23
CA SER A 69 -2.05 18.76 12.41
C SER A 69 -3.51 19.07 12.78
N GLU A 70 -4.37 18.05 12.79
CA GLU A 70 -5.74 18.18 13.30
C GLU A 70 -5.73 18.68 14.76
N GLY A 71 -6.65 19.61 15.07
CA GLY A 71 -6.82 20.16 16.42
C GLY A 71 -5.73 21.13 16.87
N ASN A 72 -4.67 21.30 16.08
CA ASN A 72 -3.56 22.19 16.41
C ASN A 72 -4.03 23.65 16.40
N VAL A 73 -3.62 24.43 17.40
CA VAL A 73 -3.99 25.85 17.51
C VAL A 73 -2.80 26.69 17.08
N ILE A 74 -3.00 27.52 16.05
CA ILE A 74 -1.96 28.37 15.49
C ILE A 74 -2.36 29.84 15.56
N THR A 75 -1.37 30.71 15.79
CA THR A 75 -1.56 32.16 15.74
C THR A 75 -1.18 32.66 14.35
N VAL A 76 -2.14 33.25 13.65
CA VAL A 76 -1.95 33.72 12.27
C VAL A 76 -2.38 35.17 12.10
N SER A 77 -1.64 35.91 11.27
CA SER A 77 -1.98 37.29 10.94
C SER A 77 -3.26 37.36 10.11
N SER A 78 -4.05 38.41 10.31
CA SER A 78 -5.27 38.74 9.55
C SER A 78 -5.16 38.60 8.03
N ARG A 79 -3.98 38.82 7.44
CA ARG A 79 -3.74 38.65 5.99
C ARG A 79 -3.88 37.21 5.48
N HIS A 80 -3.71 36.24 6.36
CA HIS A 80 -3.83 34.81 6.07
C HIS A 80 -5.24 34.28 6.33
N LEU A 81 -6.15 35.13 6.83
CA LEU A 81 -7.50 34.74 7.23
C LEU A 81 -8.54 35.30 6.28
N ARG A 82 -9.40 34.42 5.76
CA ARG A 82 -10.51 34.79 4.88
C ARG A 82 -11.76 34.01 5.26
N TYR A 83 -12.92 34.60 4.98
CA TYR A 83 -14.19 33.89 5.13
C TYR A 83 -14.23 32.68 4.22
N ARG A 84 -14.73 31.57 4.77
CA ARG A 84 -15.08 30.39 3.98
C ARG A 84 -16.27 30.71 3.09
N THR A 85 -16.23 30.25 1.84
CA THR A 85 -17.37 30.31 0.93
C THR A 85 -18.33 29.15 1.22
N LYS A 86 -19.65 29.36 1.10
CA LYS A 86 -20.66 28.33 1.42
C LYS A 86 -20.51 27.04 0.61
N GLN A 87 -19.89 27.11 -0.56
CA GLN A 87 -19.67 25.98 -1.47
C GLN A 87 -18.46 25.10 -1.10
N GLN A 88 -17.57 25.56 -0.21
CA GLN A 88 -16.42 24.76 0.19
C GLN A 88 -16.85 23.62 1.13
N PRO A 89 -16.62 22.35 0.78
CA PRO A 89 -16.96 21.23 1.65
C PRO A 89 -16.15 21.29 2.96
N VAL A 90 -16.76 20.82 4.05
CA VAL A 90 -16.08 20.65 5.34
C VAL A 90 -15.90 19.17 5.54
N GLU A 91 -14.68 18.73 5.30
CA GLU A 91 -14.28 17.34 5.48
C GLU A 91 -13.44 17.24 6.75
N PRO A 92 -13.57 16.16 7.54
CA PRO A 92 -12.63 15.85 8.61
C PRO A 92 -11.18 15.86 8.11
N PHE A 93 -10.21 16.12 8.98
CA PHE A 93 -8.83 16.37 8.58
C PHE A 93 -8.23 15.26 7.68
N ILE A 94 -8.35 13.99 8.09
CA ILE A 94 -7.86 12.85 7.28
C ILE A 94 -8.59 12.73 5.95
N ASP A 95 -9.91 12.97 5.93
CA ASP A 95 -10.71 12.92 4.71
C ASP A 95 -10.30 14.01 3.73
N SER A 96 -10.02 15.21 4.25
CA SER A 96 -9.58 16.35 3.45
C SER A 96 -8.19 16.13 2.84
N ILE A 97 -7.29 15.44 3.55
CA ILE A 97 -5.99 15.01 3.00
C ILE A 97 -6.22 13.98 1.89
N LEU A 98 -7.05 12.96 2.12
CA LEU A 98 -7.39 11.95 1.11
C LEU A 98 -7.98 12.59 -0.15
N THR A 99 -8.91 13.54 0.01
CA THR A 99 -9.49 14.30 -1.10
C THR A 99 -8.44 15.10 -1.85
N ALA A 100 -7.54 15.78 -1.14
CA ALA A 100 -6.46 16.55 -1.77
C ALA A 100 -5.48 15.65 -2.55
N LEU A 101 -5.11 14.49 -2.01
CA LEU A 101 -4.26 13.51 -2.69
C LEU A 101 -4.93 12.92 -3.92
N LYS A 102 -6.23 12.57 -3.84
CA LYS A 102 -7.01 12.08 -4.98
C LYS A 102 -7.12 13.10 -6.10
N ARG A 103 -7.35 14.38 -5.77
CA ARG A 103 -7.36 15.45 -6.77
C ARG A 103 -6.02 15.54 -7.49
N ARG A 104 -4.91 15.54 -6.74
CA ARG A 104 -3.56 15.55 -7.31
C ARG A 104 -3.30 14.35 -8.23
N TYR A 105 -3.77 13.16 -7.85
CA TYR A 105 -3.68 11.96 -8.69
C TYR A 105 -4.43 12.16 -10.01
N ILE A 106 -5.67 12.66 -9.97
CA ILE A 106 -6.47 12.93 -11.17
C ILE A 106 -5.78 13.97 -12.06
N ASP A 107 -5.28 15.06 -11.46
CA ASP A 107 -4.62 16.14 -12.19
C ASP A 107 -3.34 15.64 -12.91
N LEU A 108 -2.55 14.77 -12.25
CA LEU A 108 -1.36 14.17 -12.84
C LEU A 108 -1.68 13.14 -13.92
N ALA A 109 -2.71 12.31 -13.70
CA ALA A 109 -3.16 11.32 -14.66
C ALA A 109 -3.72 11.95 -15.94
N ALA A 110 -4.29 13.15 -15.84
CA ALA A 110 -4.80 13.92 -16.98
C ALA A 110 -3.72 14.77 -17.70
N SER A 111 -2.47 14.77 -17.22
CA SER A 111 -1.40 15.57 -17.82
C SER A 111 -0.68 14.85 -18.97
N ASP A 112 -0.20 15.59 -19.97
CA ASP A 112 0.50 15.05 -21.15
C ASP A 112 1.84 14.35 -20.81
N HIS A 113 2.37 14.56 -19.60
CA HIS A 113 3.62 13.98 -19.12
C HIS A 113 3.37 13.22 -17.81
N VAL A 114 2.73 12.06 -17.94
CA VAL A 114 2.39 11.21 -16.80
C VAL A 114 3.66 10.72 -16.10
N ASN A 115 3.86 11.17 -14.87
CA ASN A 115 4.87 10.62 -13.97
C ASN A 115 4.28 9.39 -13.26
N PHE A 116 4.44 8.21 -13.88
CA PHE A 116 3.91 6.93 -13.36
C PHE A 116 4.37 6.64 -11.92
N ARG A 117 5.59 7.00 -11.54
CA ARG A 117 6.11 6.79 -10.17
C ARG A 117 5.43 7.67 -9.13
N GLU A 118 5.14 8.93 -9.48
CA GLU A 118 4.39 9.84 -8.58
C GLU A 118 2.93 9.36 -8.43
N LEU A 119 2.32 8.85 -9.50
CA LEU A 119 0.98 8.25 -9.44
C LEU A 119 0.93 7.01 -8.55
N GLU A 120 1.87 6.08 -8.70
CA GLU A 120 1.98 4.90 -7.84
C GLU A 120 2.14 5.31 -6.37
N THR A 121 3.02 6.26 -6.11
CA THR A 121 3.25 6.78 -4.75
C THR A 121 1.97 7.37 -4.17
N LEU A 122 1.24 8.19 -4.94
CA LEU A 122 -0.04 8.76 -4.52
C LEU A 122 -1.07 7.67 -4.22
N GLU A 123 -1.15 6.65 -5.06
CA GLU A 123 -2.09 5.55 -4.87
C GLU A 123 -1.81 4.77 -3.57
N VAL A 124 -0.54 4.49 -3.28
CA VAL A 124 -0.12 3.85 -2.02
C VAL A 124 -0.53 4.69 -0.81
N TYR A 125 -0.28 6.00 -0.84
CA TYR A 125 -0.65 6.89 0.27
C TYR A 125 -2.17 6.99 0.45
N ILE A 126 -2.93 7.08 -0.66
CA ILE A 126 -4.40 7.09 -0.62
C ILE A 126 -4.93 5.78 -0.01
N LYS A 127 -4.43 4.62 -0.44
CA LYS A 127 -4.84 3.31 0.10
C LYS A 127 -4.46 3.17 1.58
N THR A 128 -3.27 3.62 1.97
CA THR A 128 -2.78 3.57 3.36
C THR A 128 -3.66 4.40 4.29
N LEU A 129 -3.90 5.67 3.95
CA LEU A 129 -4.75 6.58 4.75
C LEU A 129 -6.21 6.10 4.79
N THR A 130 -6.73 5.54 3.69
CA THR A 130 -8.08 4.96 3.66
C THR A 130 -8.18 3.76 4.60
N THR A 131 -7.13 2.95 4.70
CA THR A 131 -7.07 1.78 5.60
C THR A 131 -6.95 2.20 7.05
N GLN A 132 -6.14 3.22 7.37
CA GLN A 132 -6.07 3.81 8.70
C GLN A 132 -7.43 4.35 9.17
N LYS A 133 -8.16 5.06 8.30
CA LYS A 133 -9.54 5.50 8.58
C LYS A 133 -10.46 4.31 8.90
N ARG A 134 -10.36 3.22 8.13
CA ARG A 134 -11.18 2.02 8.38
C ARG A 134 -10.84 1.36 9.71
N LYS A 135 -9.57 1.34 10.14
CA LYS A 135 -9.16 0.78 11.45
C LYS A 135 -9.63 1.64 12.63
N THR A 136 -9.45 2.96 12.58
CA THR A 136 -9.98 3.86 13.64
C THR A 136 -11.51 3.82 13.73
N THR A 137 -12.19 3.50 12.63
CA THR A 137 -13.65 3.26 12.63
C THR A 137 -14.01 1.84 13.10
N LYS A 138 -13.19 0.83 12.81
CA LYS A 138 -13.37 -0.59 13.21
C LYS A 138 -12.97 -0.88 14.65
N GLU A 139 -12.16 -0.07 15.32
CA GLU A 139 -11.97 -0.22 16.79
C GLU A 139 -13.29 -0.05 17.57
N LYS A 140 -14.36 0.44 16.94
CA LYS A 140 -15.73 0.43 17.48
C LYS A 140 -16.60 -0.77 17.05
N ARG A 141 -16.09 -1.67 16.21
CA ARG A 141 -16.80 -2.87 15.74
C ARG A 141 -15.81 -4.02 15.55
N SER A 142 -15.82 -4.94 16.52
CA SER A 142 -15.13 -6.23 16.44
C SER A 142 -15.38 -6.90 15.08
N PRO A 143 -14.34 -7.42 14.41
CA PRO A 143 -14.53 -8.14 13.16
C PRO A 143 -15.20 -9.50 13.41
N PRO A 144 -16.11 -9.94 12.54
CA PRO A 144 -16.63 -11.30 12.61
C PRO A 144 -15.52 -12.29 12.24
N LEU A 145 -15.32 -13.28 13.10
CA LEU A 145 -14.53 -14.48 12.83
C LEU A 145 -15.22 -15.28 11.71
N LEU A 146 -14.67 -15.25 10.50
CA LEU A 146 -14.91 -16.27 9.48
C LEU A 146 -13.66 -17.15 9.43
N THR A 147 -13.73 -18.31 10.09
CA THR A 147 -12.66 -19.31 10.15
C THR A 147 -12.92 -20.39 9.09
N GLY A 148 -12.36 -20.22 7.88
CA GLY A 148 -12.30 -21.24 6.82
C GLY A 148 -11.56 -20.71 5.59
N PRO A 149 -10.80 -21.55 4.84
CA PRO A 149 -10.15 -21.14 3.60
C PRO A 149 -11.22 -20.82 2.53
N LEU A 150 -11.05 -19.69 1.86
CA LEU A 150 -11.88 -19.27 0.73
C LEU A 150 -11.15 -19.71 -0.53
N TYR A 151 -11.68 -20.69 -1.27
CA TYR A 151 -11.02 -21.18 -2.49
C TYR A 151 -11.46 -20.40 -3.73
N ILE A 152 -10.52 -20.14 -4.62
CA ILE A 152 -10.77 -19.67 -5.99
C ILE A 152 -10.72 -20.89 -6.91
N GLU A 153 -11.74 -21.02 -7.76
CA GLU A 153 -11.93 -22.16 -8.64
C GLU A 153 -11.43 -21.85 -10.05
N TYR A 154 -10.61 -22.76 -10.58
CA TYR A 154 -10.05 -22.71 -11.92
C TYR A 154 -10.31 -24.01 -12.68
N THR A 155 -10.38 -23.91 -14.00
CA THR A 155 -10.43 -25.05 -14.91
C THR A 155 -9.06 -25.28 -15.54
N PHE A 156 -8.51 -26.49 -15.37
CA PHE A 156 -7.25 -26.89 -16.00
C PHE A 156 -7.43 -27.04 -17.52
N LYS A 157 -6.56 -26.38 -18.29
CA LYS A 157 -6.56 -26.42 -19.75
C LYS A 157 -5.22 -26.84 -20.32
N ILE A 158 -5.27 -27.76 -21.29
CA ILE A 158 -4.11 -28.19 -22.08
C ILE A 158 -4.21 -27.53 -23.46
N SER A 159 -3.16 -26.81 -23.87
CA SER A 159 -3.08 -26.21 -25.20
C SER A 159 -1.69 -26.43 -25.78
N GLY A 160 -1.55 -27.45 -26.63
CA GLY A 160 -0.26 -27.91 -27.14
C GLY A 160 0.59 -28.51 -26.02
N GLU A 161 1.83 -28.04 -25.88
CA GLU A 161 2.76 -28.45 -24.81
C GLU A 161 2.63 -27.59 -23.53
N ARG A 162 1.71 -26.63 -23.51
CA ARG A 162 1.53 -25.68 -22.40
C ARG A 162 0.26 -25.99 -21.60
N PHE A 163 0.35 -25.69 -20.31
CA PHE A 163 -0.69 -25.96 -19.32
C PHE A 163 -1.17 -24.67 -18.69
N TYR A 164 -2.49 -24.51 -18.54
CA TYR A 164 -3.11 -23.28 -18.08
C TYR A 164 -4.17 -23.56 -17.01
N LEU A 165 -4.43 -22.59 -16.15
CA LEU A 165 -5.61 -22.48 -15.31
C LEU A 165 -6.49 -21.35 -15.86
N CYS A 166 -7.76 -21.66 -16.14
CA CYS A 166 -8.75 -20.72 -16.63
C CYS A 166 -9.70 -20.36 -15.50
N ASP A 167 -9.88 -19.08 -15.20
CA ASP A 167 -10.87 -18.66 -14.20
C ASP A 167 -12.30 -18.59 -14.80
N LYS A 168 -13.24 -18.10 -14.00
CA LYS A 168 -14.66 -17.95 -14.39
C LYS A 168 -14.89 -16.81 -15.39
N ASP A 169 -14.02 -15.82 -15.41
CA ASP A 169 -14.09 -14.66 -16.30
C ASP A 169 -13.38 -14.93 -17.65
N GLY A 170 -12.68 -16.06 -17.76
CA GLY A 170 -12.00 -16.54 -18.96
C GLY A 170 -10.52 -16.15 -19.03
N ASP A 171 -9.97 -15.58 -17.96
CA ASP A 171 -8.56 -15.24 -17.87
C ASP A 171 -7.71 -16.50 -17.71
N LEU A 172 -6.56 -16.51 -18.37
CA LEU A 172 -5.65 -17.65 -18.44
C LEU A 172 -4.40 -17.38 -17.61
N LEU A 173 -4.16 -18.22 -16.62
CA LEU A 173 -2.93 -18.29 -15.84
C LEU A 173 -2.07 -19.45 -16.36
N GLU A 174 -0.90 -19.17 -16.91
CA GLU A 174 0.02 -20.22 -17.37
C GLU A 174 0.68 -20.92 -16.17
N LEU A 175 0.64 -22.26 -16.15
CA LEU A 175 1.22 -23.05 -15.07
C LEU A 175 2.73 -23.14 -15.23
N SER A 176 3.44 -22.56 -14.27
CA SER A 176 4.88 -22.67 -14.11
C SER A 176 5.22 -23.24 -12.72
N PRO A 177 6.36 -23.94 -12.57
CA PRO A 177 6.82 -24.40 -11.26
C PRO A 177 6.88 -23.22 -10.28
N SER A 178 6.02 -23.25 -9.26
CA SER A 178 5.76 -22.15 -8.33
C SER A 178 5.58 -22.67 -6.91
N SER A 179 5.55 -21.75 -5.94
CA SER A 179 5.31 -22.04 -4.52
C SER A 179 3.82 -22.14 -4.15
N PHE A 180 2.93 -22.07 -5.15
CA PHE A 180 1.50 -22.27 -4.94
C PHE A 180 1.20 -23.74 -4.61
N GLU A 181 0.32 -23.91 -3.63
CA GLU A 181 -0.35 -25.16 -3.32
C GLU A 181 -1.71 -25.15 -4.01
N TYR A 182 -1.98 -26.22 -4.73
CA TYR A 182 -3.18 -26.42 -5.51
C TYR A 182 -3.97 -27.55 -4.85
N THR A 183 -5.28 -27.35 -4.76
CA THR A 183 -6.20 -28.32 -4.22
C THR A 183 -7.09 -28.86 -5.33
N TRP A 184 -7.38 -30.15 -5.32
CA TRP A 184 -8.32 -30.77 -6.26
C TRP A 184 -9.15 -31.83 -5.54
N LEU A 185 -10.29 -32.18 -6.12
CA LEU A 185 -11.06 -33.34 -5.70
C LEU A 185 -10.57 -34.55 -6.50
N ASP A 186 -10.28 -35.65 -5.80
CA ASP A 186 -10.05 -36.94 -6.47
C ASP A 186 -11.39 -37.61 -6.87
N ASP A 187 -11.30 -38.78 -7.50
CA ASP A 187 -12.47 -39.54 -7.95
C ASP A 187 -13.39 -40.00 -6.78
N GLU A 188 -12.92 -39.88 -5.52
CA GLU A 188 -13.66 -40.20 -4.30
C GLU A 188 -14.19 -38.94 -3.59
N ASP A 189 -14.25 -37.79 -4.27
CA ASP A 189 -14.63 -36.48 -3.72
C ASP A 189 -13.79 -36.06 -2.49
N THR A 190 -12.56 -36.56 -2.38
CA THR A 190 -11.64 -36.18 -1.31
C THR A 190 -10.73 -35.05 -1.78
N MET A 191 -10.66 -33.99 -0.99
CA MET A 191 -9.74 -32.87 -1.22
C MET A 191 -8.28 -33.35 -1.07
N LYS A 192 -7.50 -33.19 -2.12
CA LYS A 192 -6.06 -33.44 -2.16
C LYS A 192 -5.32 -32.15 -2.44
N GLU A 193 -4.12 -32.03 -1.88
CA GLU A 193 -3.27 -30.85 -2.03
C GLU A 193 -1.90 -31.24 -2.57
N GLY A 194 -1.35 -30.39 -3.42
CA GLY A 194 -0.04 -30.59 -4.02
C GLY A 194 0.48 -29.38 -4.77
N ARG A 195 1.70 -29.48 -5.25
CA ARG A 195 2.44 -28.39 -5.93
C ARG A 195 2.74 -28.75 -7.37
N TYR A 196 2.61 -27.79 -8.27
CA TYR A 196 2.91 -28.01 -9.67
C TYR A 196 4.42 -28.14 -9.90
N ILE A 197 4.85 -29.25 -10.50
CA ILE A 197 6.27 -29.56 -10.75
C ILE A 197 6.67 -29.47 -12.23
N GLY A 198 5.74 -29.12 -13.12
CA GLY A 198 5.95 -29.08 -14.56
C GLY A 198 5.21 -30.19 -15.31
N GLU A 199 5.15 -30.06 -16.65
CA GLU A 199 4.58 -31.06 -17.56
C GLU A 199 3.13 -31.50 -17.22
N GLY A 200 2.33 -30.61 -16.64
CA GLY A 200 0.96 -30.94 -16.25
C GLY A 200 0.85 -31.75 -14.96
N VAL A 201 1.93 -31.91 -14.19
CA VAL A 201 1.97 -32.79 -13.01
C VAL A 201 2.00 -31.99 -11.70
N PHE A 202 1.18 -32.42 -10.75
CA PHE A 202 1.13 -31.94 -9.37
C PHE A 202 1.68 -33.01 -8.43
N LEU A 203 2.51 -32.60 -7.46
CA LEU A 203 3.15 -33.48 -6.49
C LEU A 203 2.59 -33.24 -5.10
N GLN A 204 2.02 -34.28 -4.51
CA GLN A 204 1.52 -34.29 -3.14
C GLN A 204 2.66 -34.45 -2.13
N ALA A 205 2.41 -34.11 -0.85
CA ALA A 205 3.39 -34.24 0.22
C ALA A 205 3.87 -35.69 0.46
N ASN A 206 3.01 -36.67 0.19
CA ASN A 206 3.32 -38.10 0.27
C ASN A 206 4.11 -38.63 -0.95
N GLY A 207 4.47 -37.76 -1.91
CA GLY A 207 5.19 -38.13 -3.13
C GLY A 207 4.31 -38.65 -4.27
N GLN A 208 2.99 -38.76 -4.08
CA GLN A 208 2.06 -39.13 -5.15
C GLN A 208 1.97 -38.02 -6.19
N ARG A 209 1.89 -38.45 -7.45
CA ARG A 209 1.77 -37.56 -8.61
C ARG A 209 0.34 -37.58 -9.11
N TYR A 210 -0.18 -36.39 -9.38
CA TYR A 210 -1.50 -36.19 -9.95
C TYR A 210 -1.37 -35.44 -11.27
N GLN A 211 -2.00 -35.96 -12.32
CA GLN A 211 -2.04 -35.32 -13.63
C GLN A 211 -3.51 -35.10 -14.00
N PRO A 212 -4.04 -33.88 -13.86
CA PRO A 212 -5.43 -33.59 -14.17
C PRO A 212 -5.74 -33.76 -15.65
N ASN A 213 -6.96 -34.23 -15.93
CA ASN A 213 -7.51 -34.21 -17.28
C ASN A 213 -7.85 -32.77 -17.69
N ASN A 214 -7.87 -32.51 -19.01
CA ASN A 214 -8.37 -31.24 -19.53
C ASN A 214 -9.82 -31.00 -19.07
N GLY A 215 -10.09 -29.85 -18.47
CA GLY A 215 -11.38 -29.53 -17.84
C GLY A 215 -11.47 -29.83 -16.34
N ALA A 216 -10.44 -30.41 -15.72
CA ALA A 216 -10.45 -30.68 -14.29
C ALA A 216 -10.53 -29.39 -13.46
N THR A 217 -11.22 -29.46 -12.33
CA THR A 217 -11.33 -28.34 -11.39
C THR A 217 -10.11 -28.31 -10.47
N ILE A 218 -9.44 -27.18 -10.42
CA ILE A 218 -8.31 -26.90 -9.53
C ILE A 218 -8.69 -25.70 -8.67
N LEU A 219 -8.49 -25.84 -7.38
CA LEU A 219 -8.78 -24.84 -6.36
C LEU A 219 -7.47 -24.26 -5.85
N ILE A 220 -7.45 -22.95 -5.63
CA ILE A 220 -6.32 -22.28 -4.97
C ILE A 220 -6.89 -21.48 -3.81
N ASP A 221 -6.33 -21.67 -2.62
CA ASP A 221 -6.74 -20.87 -1.46
C ASP A 221 -6.47 -19.38 -1.74
N GLN A 222 -7.50 -18.55 -1.57
CA GLN A 222 -7.44 -17.10 -1.75
C GLN A 222 -6.35 -16.46 -0.87
N GLN A 223 -6.03 -17.05 0.29
CA GLN A 223 -4.93 -16.60 1.13
C GLN A 223 -3.57 -16.73 0.45
N GLN A 224 -3.41 -17.63 -0.52
CA GLN A 224 -2.16 -17.72 -1.28
C GLN A 224 -2.00 -16.58 -2.28
N PHE A 225 -3.06 -15.84 -2.58
CA PHE A 225 -3.00 -14.58 -3.33
C PHE A 225 -2.79 -13.36 -2.41
N ASP A 226 -2.65 -13.56 -1.09
CA ASP A 226 -2.26 -12.50 -0.18
C ASP A 226 -0.83 -12.02 -0.54
N PRO A 227 -0.66 -10.75 -0.94
CA PRO A 227 0.62 -10.24 -1.44
C PRO A 227 1.78 -10.43 -0.46
N TYR A 228 1.49 -10.41 0.83
CA TYR A 228 2.48 -10.55 1.87
C TYR A 228 2.88 -12.01 2.12
N THR A 229 1.91 -12.91 2.09
CA THR A 229 2.16 -14.36 2.15
C THR A 229 3.05 -14.80 0.97
N ILE A 230 2.79 -14.26 -0.22
CA ILE A 230 3.63 -14.50 -1.41
C ILE A 230 5.02 -13.93 -1.21
N PHE A 231 5.13 -12.68 -0.73
CA PHE A 231 6.41 -12.06 -0.41
C PHE A 231 7.23 -12.93 0.55
N GLN A 232 6.63 -13.47 1.61
CA GLN A 232 7.33 -14.35 2.56
C GLN A 232 7.82 -15.65 1.91
N LYS A 233 6.98 -16.27 1.06
CA LYS A 233 7.32 -17.51 0.34
C LYS A 233 8.36 -17.29 -0.77
N GLU A 234 8.44 -16.08 -1.31
CA GLU A 234 9.37 -15.69 -2.37
C GLU A 234 10.81 -15.51 -1.85
N LEU A 235 10.96 -14.98 -0.64
CA LEU A 235 12.27 -14.70 -0.08
C LEU A 235 13.05 -15.99 0.17
N ASP A 236 14.33 -15.95 -0.19
CA ASP A 236 15.29 -16.96 0.29
C ASP A 236 15.27 -16.98 1.83
N PRO A 237 15.36 -18.15 2.49
CA PRO A 237 15.26 -18.25 3.94
C PRO A 237 16.22 -17.31 4.70
N VAL A 238 17.41 -17.05 4.16
CA VAL A 238 18.38 -16.12 4.76
C VAL A 238 17.91 -14.67 4.62
N ALA A 239 17.33 -14.30 3.47
CA ALA A 239 16.77 -12.98 3.24
C ALA A 239 15.53 -12.74 4.13
N LEU A 240 14.68 -13.76 4.32
CA LEU A 240 13.53 -13.70 5.22
C LEU A 240 13.97 -13.48 6.67
N GLN A 241 14.92 -14.28 7.17
CA GLN A 241 15.46 -14.11 8.52
C GLN A 241 16.10 -12.73 8.71
N GLY A 242 16.82 -12.24 7.71
CA GLY A 242 17.42 -10.91 7.72
C GLY A 242 16.38 -9.78 7.73
N PHE A 243 15.28 -9.95 7.00
CA PHE A 243 14.14 -9.06 7.01
C PHE A 243 13.46 -9.01 8.38
N GLU A 244 13.18 -10.18 8.98
CA GLU A 244 12.59 -10.31 10.32
C GLU A 244 13.45 -9.69 11.41
N HIS A 245 14.76 -9.87 11.35
CA HIS A 245 15.70 -9.22 12.27
C HIS A 245 15.59 -7.69 12.21
N HIS A 246 15.41 -7.14 11.01
CA HIS A 246 15.23 -5.70 10.85
C HIS A 246 13.88 -5.21 11.37
N LEU A 247 12.79 -5.97 11.18
CA LEU A 247 11.51 -5.66 11.82
C LEU A 247 11.65 -5.59 13.35
N GLN A 248 12.30 -6.59 13.96
CA GLN A 248 12.52 -6.62 15.41
C GLN A 248 13.34 -5.42 15.91
N LYS A 249 14.32 -4.94 15.14
CA LYS A 249 15.10 -3.73 15.47
C LYS A 249 14.25 -2.47 15.56
N PHE A 250 13.10 -2.44 14.90
CA PHE A 250 12.10 -1.37 15.00
C PHE A 250 10.94 -1.73 15.94
N SER A 251 11.07 -2.81 16.70
CA SER A 251 10.01 -3.36 17.57
C SER A 251 8.72 -3.67 16.81
N LEU A 252 8.88 -4.20 15.59
CA LEU A 252 7.80 -4.63 14.71
C LEU A 252 7.82 -6.15 14.54
N THR A 253 6.65 -6.68 14.21
CA THR A 253 6.38 -8.08 13.86
C THR A 253 5.58 -8.13 12.56
N HIS A 254 5.38 -9.33 12.01
CA HIS A 254 4.52 -9.51 10.84
C HIS A 254 3.07 -9.03 11.07
N HIS A 255 2.59 -9.06 12.32
CA HIS A 255 1.24 -8.62 12.67
C HIS A 255 1.06 -7.10 12.62
N ASP A 256 2.16 -6.34 12.67
CA ASP A 256 2.16 -4.89 12.56
C ASP A 256 2.07 -4.41 11.11
N LEU A 257 2.06 -5.34 10.15
CA LEU A 257 1.85 -5.03 8.73
C LEU A 257 0.45 -4.47 8.51
N ILE A 258 0.39 -3.29 7.90
CA ILE A 258 -0.86 -2.65 7.49
C ILE A 258 -1.14 -2.91 6.02
N HIS A 259 -0.09 -2.92 5.21
CA HIS A 259 -0.21 -3.00 3.76
C HIS A 259 1.03 -3.62 3.14
N CYS A 260 0.82 -4.50 2.17
CA CYS A 260 1.85 -5.01 1.28
C CYS A 260 1.35 -4.85 -0.15
N TYR A 261 2.14 -4.14 -0.95
CA TYR A 261 2.06 -4.17 -2.40
C TYR A 261 3.25 -4.99 -2.89
N ASN A 262 2.98 -6.11 -3.55
CA ASN A 262 4.00 -6.98 -4.09
C ASN A 262 3.97 -6.90 -5.63
N SER A 263 4.89 -6.14 -6.22
CA SER A 263 4.94 -6.00 -7.69
C SER A 263 5.38 -7.27 -8.40
N LEU A 264 5.99 -8.23 -7.69
CA LEU A 264 6.27 -9.55 -8.27
C LEU A 264 4.99 -10.31 -8.57
N LEU A 265 3.94 -10.14 -7.77
CA LEU A 265 2.67 -10.85 -7.98
C LEU A 265 2.06 -10.52 -9.34
N GLU A 266 2.03 -9.22 -9.69
CA GLU A 266 1.57 -8.77 -11.00
C GLU A 266 2.45 -9.34 -12.12
N GLN A 267 3.77 -9.36 -11.91
CA GLN A 267 4.67 -9.93 -12.89
C GLN A 267 4.46 -11.44 -13.05
N ILE A 268 4.21 -12.21 -11.99
CA ILE A 268 3.95 -13.66 -12.07
C ILE A 268 2.62 -13.93 -12.80
N ILE A 269 1.59 -13.15 -12.54
CA ILE A 269 0.26 -13.34 -13.13
C ILE A 269 0.24 -12.92 -14.60
N TYR A 270 0.90 -11.81 -14.94
CA TYR A 270 0.76 -11.17 -16.25
C TYR A 270 1.98 -11.31 -17.19
N HIS A 271 3.13 -11.84 -16.74
CA HIS A 271 4.26 -12.03 -17.67
C HIS A 271 3.98 -13.15 -18.67
N LYS A 272 4.04 -12.78 -19.96
CA LYS A 272 3.94 -13.71 -21.08
C LYS A 272 5.28 -14.24 -21.58
N GLU A 273 6.41 -13.59 -21.30
CA GLU A 273 7.75 -14.04 -21.71
C GLU A 273 8.83 -13.18 -21.04
N GLY A 274 9.64 -13.74 -20.15
CA GLY A 274 10.73 -13.01 -19.49
C GLY A 274 11.58 -13.89 -18.59
N ARG A 275 12.91 -13.88 -18.78
CA ARG A 275 13.87 -14.59 -17.91
C ARG A 275 14.34 -13.74 -16.72
N LEU A 276 13.83 -12.50 -16.62
CA LEU A 276 14.21 -11.51 -15.63
C LEU A 276 12.94 -10.92 -15.03
N LEU A 277 12.77 -11.05 -13.73
CA LEU A 277 11.75 -10.35 -12.95
C LEU A 277 12.47 -9.37 -12.04
N GLU A 278 12.13 -8.08 -12.13
CA GLU A 278 12.71 -7.06 -11.26
C GLU A 278 11.69 -5.98 -10.96
N GLY A 279 11.80 -5.39 -9.77
CA GLY A 279 10.80 -4.43 -9.32
C GLY A 279 11.03 -3.97 -7.90
N VAL A 280 10.04 -3.24 -7.41
CA VAL A 280 10.00 -2.75 -6.03
C VAL A 280 8.66 -3.11 -5.43
N SER A 281 8.69 -3.81 -4.31
CA SER A 281 7.54 -4.08 -3.46
C SER A 281 7.55 -3.11 -2.29
N PHE A 282 6.37 -2.72 -1.82
CA PHE A 282 6.21 -1.76 -0.73
C PHE A 282 5.47 -2.43 0.42
N LEU A 283 6.09 -2.41 1.60
CA LEU A 283 5.47 -2.92 2.82
C LEU A 283 5.38 -1.79 3.82
N THR A 284 4.24 -1.67 4.48
CA THR A 284 3.98 -0.63 5.46
C THR A 284 3.64 -1.27 6.79
N TYR A 285 4.41 -0.92 7.81
CA TYR A 285 4.21 -1.36 9.19
C TYR A 285 3.88 -0.18 10.08
N GLN A 286 3.02 -0.40 11.06
CA GLN A 286 2.73 0.58 12.09
C GLN A 286 2.53 -0.11 13.43
N SER A 287 3.30 0.35 14.41
CA SER A 287 3.02 0.10 15.83
C SER A 287 2.39 1.35 16.45
N ASN A 288 2.11 1.28 17.76
CA ASN A 288 1.62 2.43 18.52
C ASN A 288 2.60 3.62 18.57
N GLN A 289 3.87 3.41 18.20
CA GLN A 289 4.95 4.40 18.42
C GLN A 289 5.72 4.79 17.15
N LEU A 290 5.55 4.04 16.06
CA LEU A 290 6.39 4.16 14.89
C LEU A 290 5.63 3.71 13.64
N PHE A 291 5.80 4.47 12.57
CA PHE A 291 5.44 4.06 11.22
C PHE A 291 6.72 3.74 10.44
N VAL A 292 6.73 2.61 9.73
CA VAL A 292 7.88 2.15 8.95
C VAL A 292 7.42 1.75 7.55
N LEU A 293 7.98 2.42 6.55
CA LEU A 293 7.89 2.04 5.16
C LEU A 293 9.09 1.15 4.82
N VAL A 294 8.84 0.01 4.21
CA VAL A 294 9.87 -0.87 3.67
C VAL A 294 9.75 -0.91 2.16
N GLN A 295 10.83 -0.56 1.47
CA GLN A 295 10.96 -0.75 0.02
C GLN A 295 11.80 -2.00 -0.21
N HIS A 296 11.22 -3.01 -0.83
CA HIS A 296 11.89 -4.24 -1.20
C HIS A 296 12.18 -4.22 -2.69
N HIS A 297 13.43 -3.94 -3.04
CA HIS A 297 13.91 -4.07 -4.40
C HIS A 297 14.30 -5.52 -4.64
N PHE A 298 13.72 -6.15 -5.64
CA PHE A 298 14.02 -7.54 -6.00
C PHE A 298 14.51 -7.66 -7.43
N LYS A 299 15.32 -8.69 -7.67
CA LYS A 299 15.70 -9.16 -9.00
C LYS A 299 15.79 -10.69 -8.97
N ARG A 300 15.17 -11.35 -9.94
CA ARG A 300 15.14 -12.80 -10.13
C ARG A 300 15.57 -13.11 -11.55
N ILE A 301 16.57 -13.96 -11.71
CA ILE A 301 16.99 -14.47 -13.02
C ILE A 301 16.56 -15.93 -13.13
N LEU A 302 15.55 -16.17 -13.97
CA LEU A 302 14.98 -17.47 -14.26
C LEU A 302 15.86 -18.18 -15.32
N LEU A 303 16.70 -19.11 -14.87
CA LEU A 303 17.55 -19.92 -15.76
C LEU A 303 16.86 -21.24 -16.11
N PRO A 304 16.64 -21.56 -17.40
CA PRO A 304 16.05 -22.83 -17.81
C PRO A 304 16.91 -24.02 -17.35
N GLY A 305 16.30 -25.04 -16.74
CA GLY A 305 16.96 -26.31 -16.39
C GLY A 305 17.90 -26.28 -15.19
N LYS A 306 18.02 -25.15 -14.45
CA LYS A 306 18.75 -25.09 -13.18
C LYS A 306 17.78 -24.87 -12.01
N SER A 307 17.96 -25.64 -10.94
CA SER A 307 17.16 -25.56 -9.70
C SER A 307 17.43 -24.31 -8.85
N ARG A 308 18.49 -23.55 -9.15
CA ARG A 308 18.85 -22.33 -8.43
C ARG A 308 18.82 -21.11 -9.35
N GLN A 309 17.88 -20.23 -9.08
CA GLN A 309 17.72 -18.92 -9.68
C GLN A 309 18.68 -17.94 -9.01
N ALA A 310 19.20 -16.96 -9.75
CA ALA A 310 19.97 -15.88 -9.12
C ALA A 310 18.98 -14.90 -8.46
N ILE A 311 19.10 -14.75 -7.15
CA ILE A 311 18.18 -13.97 -6.31
C ILE A 311 18.94 -12.79 -5.72
N TYR A 312 18.39 -11.59 -5.88
CA TYR A 312 18.87 -10.38 -5.24
C TYR A 312 17.72 -9.65 -4.56
N ASP A 313 17.91 -9.31 -3.30
CA ASP A 313 16.95 -8.62 -2.46
C ASP A 313 17.62 -7.46 -1.73
N ARG A 314 16.99 -6.30 -1.78
CA ARG A 314 17.42 -5.11 -1.05
C ARG A 314 16.23 -4.51 -0.34
N PHE A 315 16.27 -4.51 0.98
CA PHE A 315 15.26 -3.90 1.82
C PHE A 315 15.74 -2.53 2.29
N GLU A 316 14.92 -1.52 2.12
CA GLU A 316 15.11 -0.21 2.72
C GLU A 316 14.00 0.07 3.72
N PHE A 317 14.35 0.16 4.99
CA PHE A 317 13.44 0.54 6.07
C PHE A 317 13.57 2.04 6.31
N THR A 318 12.47 2.78 6.20
CA THR A 318 12.41 4.21 6.48
C THR A 318 11.32 4.48 7.50
N THR A 319 11.69 5.08 8.63
CA THR A 319 10.73 5.46 9.66
C THR A 319 10.18 6.86 9.44
N ASP A 320 8.99 7.14 9.97
CA ASP A 320 8.43 8.49 10.09
C ASP A 320 9.34 9.49 10.84
N LYS A 321 10.20 9.00 11.73
CA LYS A 321 11.27 9.77 12.41
C LYS A 321 12.54 10.00 11.56
N GLY A 322 12.52 9.62 10.28
CA GLY A 322 13.64 9.82 9.36
C GLY A 322 14.82 8.85 9.54
N LYS A 323 14.67 7.78 10.34
CA LYS A 323 15.71 6.75 10.46
C LYS A 323 15.62 5.82 9.25
N ARG A 324 16.72 5.68 8.51
CA ARG A 324 16.84 4.76 7.36
C ARG A 324 17.79 3.62 7.68
N THR A 325 17.45 2.39 7.28
CA THR A 325 18.34 1.22 7.35
C THR A 325 18.20 0.41 6.07
N ILE A 326 19.31 -0.06 5.51
CA ILE A 326 19.34 -0.82 4.26
C ILE A 326 19.93 -2.19 4.55
N ALA A 327 19.26 -3.24 4.08
CA ALA A 327 19.74 -4.62 4.13
C ALA A 327 19.79 -5.18 2.71
N ILE A 328 20.88 -5.85 2.35
CA ILE A 328 21.09 -6.39 1.01
C ILE A 328 21.44 -7.88 1.14
N PHE A 329 20.74 -8.70 0.37
CA PHE A 329 20.92 -10.14 0.29
C PHE A 329 21.11 -10.52 -1.17
N LYS A 330 22.11 -11.36 -1.43
CA LYS A 330 22.42 -11.85 -2.76
C LYS A 330 22.77 -13.32 -2.67
N ASN A 331 22.03 -14.14 -3.40
CA ASN A 331 22.37 -15.55 -3.57
C ASN A 331 22.94 -15.73 -5.00
N PRO A 332 24.27 -15.91 -5.16
CA PRO A 332 24.85 -16.09 -6.47
C PRO A 332 24.42 -17.43 -7.09
N PRO A 333 24.25 -17.51 -8.43
CA PRO A 333 24.01 -18.78 -9.08
C PRO A 333 25.26 -19.68 -8.95
N SER A 334 25.06 -20.91 -8.49
CA SER A 334 26.09 -21.96 -8.48
C SER A 334 26.30 -22.60 -9.86
#